data_AF-A0A7J8PQR1-F1
#
_entry.id   AF-A0A7J8PQR1-F1
#
_cell.length_a   1.000
_cell.length_b   1.000
_cell.length_c   1.000
_cell.angle_alpha   90.00
_cell.angle_beta   90.00
_cell.angle_gamma   90.00
#
_symmetry.space_group_name_H-M   'P 1'
#
loop_
_entity.id
_entity.type
_entity.pdbx_description
1 polymer ?
#
loop_
_entity_poly.entity_id
_entity_poly.type
_entity_poly.pdbx_seq_one_letter_code
_entity_poly.pdbx_strand_id
1 'polypeptide(L)'
;MRSLMWARVVHEDIQFMEGYWWCWPVNCSSLRSTTNKIVYHWEPPPPGWMKLNVASVALEDKAGCSGVLRDDKGVACVLFYGSIVTRGSKMAEIIAIKTALELFIGLGWHVEIPLVIEFNLCVALE
;
A
#
# COMPACT_ATOMS: atom_id res chain seq x y z
N MET A 1 -7.73 -6.65 -14.35
CA MET A 1 -7.77 -5.79 -13.14
C MET A 1 -7.65 -4.34 -13.62
N ARG A 2 -8.63 -3.48 -13.35
CA ARG A 2 -8.47 -2.03 -13.61
C ARG A 2 -8.04 -1.41 -12.28
N SER A 3 -6.73 -1.30 -12.06
CA SER A 3 -6.18 -0.53 -10.94
C SER A 3 -6.11 0.94 -11.37
N LEU A 4 -6.52 1.84 -10.48
CA LEU A 4 -6.28 3.27 -10.68
C LEU A 4 -4.86 3.53 -10.16
N MET A 5 -3.95 3.82 -11.09
CA MET A 5 -2.55 4.12 -10.80
C MET A 5 -2.38 5.63 -10.77
N TRP A 6 -1.93 6.17 -9.63
CA TRP A 6 -1.47 7.55 -9.53
C TRP A 6 0.04 7.51 -9.33
N ALA A 7 0.78 7.75 -10.41
CA ALA A 7 2.24 7.86 -10.38
C ALA A 7 2.61 9.34 -10.48
N ARG A 8 3.39 9.84 -9.52
CA ARG A 8 3.98 11.19 -9.59
C ARG A 8 5.08 11.17 -10.65
N VAL A 9 4.94 11.94 -11.73
CA VAL A 9 6.05 12.30 -12.62
C VAL A 9 6.94 13.29 -11.86
N VAL A 10 8.24 13.02 -11.77
CA VAL A 10 9.21 13.83 -10.99
C VAL A 10 9.59 15.15 -11.69
N HIS A 11 8.72 15.68 -12.54
CA HIS A 11 8.88 17.02 -13.11
C HIS A 11 7.52 17.74 -13.13
N GLU A 12 7.53 18.92 -12.52
CA GLU A 12 6.44 19.92 -12.38
C GLU A 12 5.43 19.72 -11.23
N ASP A 13 5.82 20.26 -10.08
CA ASP A 13 5.03 21.13 -9.19
C ASP A 13 3.56 20.84 -8.93
N ILE A 14 3.25 19.60 -8.54
CA ILE A 14 2.06 19.35 -7.69
C ILE A 14 2.48 18.62 -6.41
N GLN A 15 2.93 19.41 -5.43
CA GLN A 15 3.13 18.96 -4.06
C GLN A 15 1.78 18.74 -3.39
N PHE A 16 1.24 17.53 -3.47
CA PHE A 16 0.15 17.13 -2.59
C PHE A 16 0.70 16.85 -1.19
N MET A 17 0.25 17.64 -0.21
CA MET A 17 0.63 17.55 1.20
C MET A 17 0.02 16.29 1.83
N GLU A 18 0.87 15.47 2.47
CA GLU A 18 0.55 14.20 3.15
C GLU A 18 -0.60 14.30 4.18
N GLY A 19 -0.82 15.50 4.75
CA GLY A 19 -1.89 15.77 5.71
C GLY A 19 -3.31 15.54 5.17
N TYR A 20 -3.53 15.67 3.85
CA TYR A 20 -4.85 15.47 3.24
C TYR A 20 -5.17 13.99 2.96
N TRP A 21 -4.19 13.09 3.02
CA TRP A 21 -4.39 11.66 2.74
C TRP A 21 -5.12 10.93 3.88
N TRP A 22 -4.93 11.38 5.12
CA TRP A 22 -5.53 10.76 6.30
C TRP A 22 -6.96 11.22 6.59
N CYS A 23 -7.47 12.26 5.91
CA CYS A 23 -8.81 12.79 6.16
C CYS A 23 -9.94 11.82 5.76
N TRP A 24 -9.70 10.91 4.82
CA TRP A 24 -10.69 9.90 4.39
C TRP A 24 -10.76 8.62 5.27
N PRO A 25 -9.66 8.08 5.81
CA PRO A 25 -9.73 6.91 6.71
C PRO A 25 -10.20 7.22 8.16
N VAL A 26 -10.29 8.49 8.60
CA VAL A 26 -10.83 8.80 9.95
C VAL A 26 -12.26 8.27 10.12
N ASN A 27 -13.08 8.31 9.07
CA ASN A 27 -14.44 7.77 9.09
C ASN A 27 -14.50 6.24 8.98
N CYS A 28 -13.45 5.59 8.47
CA CYS A 28 -13.33 4.13 8.44
C CYS A 28 -12.89 3.54 9.80
N SER A 29 -12.49 4.40 10.74
CA SER A 29 -12.05 4.02 12.09
C SER A 29 -13.21 3.75 13.05
N SER A 30 -14.45 3.77 12.56
CA SER A 30 -15.67 3.69 13.39
C SER A 30 -15.98 2.29 13.93
N LEU A 31 -15.31 1.23 13.46
CA LEU A 31 -15.26 -0.03 14.20
C LEU A 31 -14.31 0.11 15.39
N ARG A 32 -14.84 0.61 16.50
CA ARG A 32 -14.18 0.63 17.81
C ARG A 32 -13.95 -0.81 18.28
N SER A 33 -12.81 -1.39 17.92
CA SER A 33 -12.19 -2.43 18.73
C SER A 33 -11.34 -1.73 19.79
N THR A 34 -11.68 -1.93 21.06
CA THR A 34 -10.92 -1.49 22.24
C THR A 34 -9.65 -2.33 22.40
N THR A 35 -8.86 -2.45 21.35
CA THR A 35 -7.56 -3.12 21.36
C THR A 35 -6.49 -2.05 21.36
N ASN A 36 -5.52 -2.18 22.27
CA ASN A 36 -4.34 -1.31 22.39
C ASN A 36 -3.89 -0.82 21.01
N LYS A 37 -3.99 0.48 20.80
CA LYS A 37 -3.66 1.11 19.52
C LYS A 37 -2.14 1.02 19.37
N ILE A 38 -1.65 -0.09 18.85
CA ILE A 38 -0.24 -0.22 18.48
C ILE A 38 -0.03 0.78 17.36
N VAL A 39 0.60 1.90 17.71
CA VAL A 39 1.03 2.89 16.73
C VAL A 39 2.27 2.31 16.10
N TYR A 40 2.11 1.70 14.92
CA TYR A 40 3.24 1.34 14.08
C TYR A 40 3.78 2.64 13.49
N HIS A 41 4.97 3.04 13.94
CA HIS A 41 5.70 4.12 13.30
C HIS A 41 6.28 3.58 11.99
N TRP A 42 6.03 4.28 10.88
CA TRP A 42 6.65 3.93 9.62
C TRP A 42 8.15 4.23 9.70
N GLU A 43 8.97 3.25 9.36
CA GLU A 43 10.41 3.41 9.26
C GLU A 43 10.84 3.51 7.79
N PRO A 44 11.71 4.47 7.43
CA PRO A 44 12.23 4.55 6.08
C PRO A 44 13.08 3.33 5.72
N PRO A 45 13.12 2.93 4.44
CA PRO A 45 14.09 1.95 3.97
C PRO A 45 15.52 2.54 3.99
N PRO A 46 16.57 1.71 3.76
CA PRO A 46 17.91 2.23 3.60
C PRO A 46 18.02 3.30 2.50
N PRO A 47 19.01 4.22 2.57
CA PRO A 47 19.17 5.25 1.56
C PRO A 47 19.27 4.69 0.13
N GLY A 48 18.56 5.32 -0.80
CA GLY A 48 18.47 4.88 -2.21
C GLY A 48 17.56 3.68 -2.46
N TRP A 49 16.88 3.16 -1.45
CA TRP A 49 15.88 2.09 -1.60
C TRP A 49 14.47 2.68 -1.65
N MET A 50 13.54 1.92 -2.20
CA MET A 50 12.11 2.19 -2.06
C MET A 50 11.44 1.20 -1.11
N LYS A 51 10.39 1.65 -0.43
CA LYS A 51 9.53 0.82 0.41
C LYS A 51 8.11 0.83 -0.10
N LEU A 52 7.55 -0.36 -0.29
CA LEU A 52 6.18 -0.58 -0.70
C LEU A 52 5.38 -1.19 0.46
N ASN A 53 4.54 -0.37 1.08
CA ASN A 53 3.60 -0.82 2.10
C ASN A 53 2.32 -1.31 1.41
N VAL A 54 1.97 -2.57 1.60
CA VAL A 54 0.83 -3.24 0.95
C VAL A 54 -0.21 -3.63 1.99
N ALA A 55 -1.48 -3.40 1.66
CA ALA A 55 -2.62 -3.85 2.45
C ALA A 55 -3.60 -4.61 1.55
N SER A 56 -4.26 -5.60 2.14
CA SER A 56 -5.33 -6.34 1.49
C SER A 56 -6.47 -6.58 2.46
N VAL A 57 -7.68 -6.74 1.91
CA VAL A 57 -8.87 -7.11 2.67
C VAL A 57 -9.65 -8.15 1.89
N ALA A 58 -10.14 -9.16 2.59
CA ALA A 58 -11.07 -10.15 2.06
C ALA A 58 -12.25 -10.29 3.03
N LEU A 59 -13.45 -10.09 2.50
CA LEU A 59 -14.74 -10.40 3.09
C LEU A 59 -15.38 -11.54 2.30
N GLU A 60 -16.52 -12.06 2.72
CA GLU A 60 -17.17 -13.22 2.08
C GLU A 60 -17.42 -13.04 0.58
N ASP A 61 -17.82 -11.83 0.16
CA ASP A 61 -18.22 -11.51 -1.21
C ASP A 61 -17.29 -10.50 -1.92
N LYS A 62 -16.39 -9.86 -1.18
CA LYS A 62 -15.60 -8.71 -1.64
C LYS A 62 -14.17 -8.80 -1.18
N ALA A 63 -13.25 -8.47 -2.08
CA ALA A 63 -11.86 -8.32 -1.72
C ALA A 63 -11.23 -7.12 -2.43
N GLY A 64 -10.23 -6.54 -1.79
CA GLY A 64 -9.51 -5.39 -2.29
C GLY A 64 -8.05 -5.43 -1.88
N CYS A 65 -7.21 -4.74 -2.65
CA CYS A 65 -5.83 -4.49 -2.32
C CYS A 65 -5.50 -3.01 -2.51
N SER A 66 -4.48 -2.54 -1.79
CA SER A 66 -3.91 -1.22 -1.94
C SER A 66 -2.45 -1.21 -1.53
N GLY A 67 -1.73 -0.17 -1.93
CA GLY A 67 -0.40 0.06 -1.40
C GLY A 67 0.15 1.44 -1.72
N VAL A 68 1.22 1.77 -0.99
CA VAL A 68 1.93 3.05 -1.09
C VAL A 68 3.40 2.75 -1.29
N LEU A 69 3.97 3.26 -2.39
CA LEU A 69 5.40 3.22 -2.67
C LEU A 69 6.03 4.53 -2.22
N ARG A 70 7.00 4.45 -1.31
CA ARG A 70 7.73 5.60 -0.77
C ARG A 70 9.23 5.47 -1.06
N ASP A 71 9.89 6.61 -1.24
CA ASP A 71 11.35 6.68 -1.25
C ASP A 71 11.94 6.61 0.18
N ASP A 72 13.27 6.65 0.26
CA ASP A 72 14.04 6.66 1.49
C ASP A 72 13.83 7.91 2.37
N LYS A 73 13.19 8.95 1.82
CA LYS A 73 12.80 10.18 2.53
C LYS A 73 11.33 10.15 2.98
N GLY A 74 10.61 9.06 2.69
CA GLY A 74 9.20 8.89 3.03
C GLY A 74 8.23 9.57 2.07
N VAL A 75 8.70 10.16 0.97
CA VAL A 75 7.84 10.77 -0.05
C VAL A 75 7.12 9.66 -0.78
N ALA A 76 5.77 9.66 -0.81
CA ALA A 76 5.07 8.70 -1.64
C ALA A 76 5.18 9.07 -3.12
N CYS A 77 5.72 8.14 -3.89
CA CYS A 77 5.90 8.26 -5.33
C CYS A 77 4.70 7.68 -6.08
N VAL A 78 4.12 6.59 -5.56
CA VAL A 78 3.02 5.87 -6.21
C VAL A 78 1.99 5.36 -5.19
N LEU A 79 0.73 5.46 -5.59
CA LEU A 79 -0.41 4.88 -4.88
C LEU A 79 -1.16 3.94 -5.83
N PHE A 80 -1.57 2.79 -5.30
CA PHE A 80 -2.49 1.91 -6.01
C PHE A 80 -3.57 1.38 -5.09
N TYR A 81 -4.74 1.13 -5.68
CA TYR A 81 -5.81 0.36 -5.05
C TYR A 81 -6.68 -0.28 -6.12
N GLY A 82 -7.39 -1.35 -5.76
CA GLY A 82 -8.30 -2.02 -6.66
C GLY A 82 -9.06 -3.15 -5.99
N SER A 83 -10.21 -3.49 -6.59
CA SER A 83 -10.93 -4.72 -6.27
C SER A 83 -10.19 -5.93 -6.82
N ILE A 84 -10.15 -7.00 -6.04
CA ILE A 84 -9.56 -8.28 -6.45
C ILE A 84 -10.59 -9.40 -6.30
N VAL A 85 -10.45 -10.45 -7.11
CA VAL A 85 -11.35 -11.61 -7.07
C VAL A 85 -10.62 -12.73 -6.35
N THR A 86 -10.98 -12.98 -5.10
CA THR A 86 -10.36 -14.01 -4.26
C THR A 86 -11.28 -14.40 -3.11
N ARG A 87 -11.07 -15.59 -2.57
CA ARG A 87 -11.67 -16.05 -1.31
C ARG A 87 -10.55 -16.19 -0.29
N GLY A 88 -10.72 -15.57 0.87
CA GLY A 88 -9.77 -15.64 1.99
C GLY A 88 -8.67 -14.57 1.96
N SER A 89 -8.26 -14.17 3.16
CA SER A 89 -7.28 -13.10 3.42
C SER A 89 -5.89 -13.42 2.88
N LYS A 90 -5.43 -14.67 3.02
CA LYS A 90 -4.11 -15.12 2.54
C LYS A 90 -3.93 -14.91 1.04
N MET A 91 -4.95 -15.27 0.26
CA MET A 91 -4.88 -15.13 -1.19
C MET A 91 -5.05 -13.66 -1.62
N ALA A 92 -5.84 -12.87 -0.88
CA ALA A 92 -5.91 -11.43 -1.08
C ALA A 92 -4.56 -10.74 -0.90
N GLU A 93 -3.79 -11.16 0.09
CA GLU A 93 -2.46 -10.62 0.34
C GLU A 93 -1.46 -11.02 -0.75
N ILE A 94 -1.44 -12.29 -1.17
CA ILE A 94 -0.59 -12.74 -2.28
C ILE A 94 -0.90 -11.94 -3.55
N ILE A 95 -2.18 -11.72 -3.86
CA ILE A 95 -2.58 -10.91 -5.02
C ILE A 95 -2.15 -9.45 -4.85
N ALA A 96 -2.26 -8.90 -3.64
CA ALA A 96 -1.83 -7.53 -3.36
C ALA A 96 -0.32 -7.37 -3.57
N ILE A 97 0.51 -8.27 -3.04
CA ILE A 97 1.97 -8.27 -3.22
C ILE A 97 2.33 -8.43 -4.70
N LYS A 98 1.68 -9.37 -5.40
CA LYS A 98 1.89 -9.58 -6.85
C LYS A 98 1.57 -8.31 -7.65
N THR A 99 0.45 -7.68 -7.35
CA THR A 99 0.03 -6.43 -8.01
C THR A 99 1.03 -5.30 -7.75
N ALA A 100 1.53 -5.22 -6.52
CA ALA A 100 2.52 -4.24 -6.09
C ALA A 100 3.87 -4.42 -6.83
N LEU A 101 4.32 -5.68 -6.98
CA LEU A 101 5.52 -6.04 -7.74
C LEU A 101 5.38 -5.76 -9.23
N GLU A 102 4.23 -6.14 -9.83
CA GLU A 102 3.94 -5.86 -11.24
C GLU A 102 3.97 -4.35 -11.52
N LEU A 103 3.44 -3.54 -10.60
CA LEU A 103 3.50 -2.09 -10.68
C LEU A 103 4.96 -1.59 -10.62
N PHE A 104 5.76 -2.06 -9.66
CA PHE A 104 7.15 -1.64 -9.52
C PHE A 104 8.00 -2.02 -10.74
N ILE A 105 7.78 -3.22 -11.29
CA ILE A 105 8.44 -3.68 -12.52
C ILE A 105 7.99 -2.83 -13.71
N GLY A 106 6.69 -2.55 -13.84
CA GLY A 106 6.11 -1.75 -14.92
C GLY A 106 6.61 -0.30 -14.97
N LEU A 107 7.06 0.25 -13.84
CA LEU A 107 7.71 1.57 -13.78
C LEU A 107 9.17 1.56 -14.24
N GLY A 108 9.76 0.37 -14.46
CA GLY A 108 11.18 0.22 -14.83
C GLY A 108 12.17 0.39 -13.68
N TRP A 109 11.69 0.65 -12.46
CA TRP A 109 12.56 0.96 -11.31
C TRP A 109 13.31 -0.24 -10.76
N HIS A 110 12.83 -1.45 -11.03
CA HIS A 110 13.47 -2.71 -10.62
C HIS A 110 14.90 -2.93 -11.14
N VAL A 111 15.33 -2.16 -12.14
CA VAL A 111 16.68 -2.26 -12.71
C VAL A 111 17.71 -1.53 -11.85
N GLU A 112 17.33 -0.43 -11.20
CA GLU A 112 18.26 0.49 -10.54
C GLU A 112 18.01 0.62 -9.04
N ILE A 113 16.77 0.39 -8.61
CA ILE A 113 16.31 0.71 -7.26
C ILE A 113 15.95 -0.58 -6.50
N PRO A 114 16.64 -0.91 -5.40
CA PRO A 114 16.24 -2.01 -4.54
C PRO A 114 14.93 -1.70 -3.79
N LEU A 115 14.13 -2.73 -3.55
CA LEU A 115 12.77 -2.63 -3.00
C LEU A 115 12.63 -3.41 -1.69
N VAL A 116 12.08 -2.77 -0.67
CA VAL A 116 11.50 -3.42 0.51
C VAL A 116 9.99 -3.51 0.33
N ILE A 117 9.40 -4.69 0.53
CA ILE A 117 7.94 -4.85 0.60
C ILE A 117 7.56 -5.15 2.03
N GLU A 118 6.64 -4.36 2.55
CA GLU A 118 6.07 -4.53 3.88
C GLU A 118 4.58 -4.82 3.72
N PHE A 119 4.12 -5.92 4.29
CA PHE A 119 2.73 -6.34 4.26
C PHE A 119 2.32 -6.82 5.63
N ASN A 120 1.06 -6.62 5.98
CA ASN A 120 0.51 -7.11 7.23
C ASN A 120 -0.45 -8.26 6.93
N LEU A 121 0.04 -9.47 7.18
CA LEU A 121 -0.80 -10.66 7.24
C LEU A 121 -1.69 -10.51 8.48
N CYS A 122 -2.85 -9.88 8.32
CA CYS A 122 -3.87 -9.89 9.36
C CYS A 122 -4.50 -11.29 9.35
N VAL A 123 -3.87 -12.23 10.06
CA VAL A 123 -4.54 -13.46 10.47
C VAL A 123 -5.57 -13.05 11.52
N ALA A 124 -6.77 -12.67 11.07
CA ALA A 124 -7.92 -12.84 11.92
C ALA A 124 -7.96 -14.35 12.21
N LEU A 125 -7.75 -14.73 13.48
CA LEU A 125 -8.00 -16.10 13.92
C LEU A 125 -9.44 -16.42 13.51
N GLU A 126 -9.59 -17.33 12.54
CA GLU A 126 -10.88 -17.93 12.16
C GLU A 126 -11.46 -18.74 13.33
#